data_AF-A0A520ESH9-F1
#
_entry.id   AF-A0A520ESH9-F1
#
_cell.length_a   1.000
_cell.length_b   1.000
_cell.length_c   1.000
_cell.angle_alpha   90.00
_cell.angle_beta   90.00
_cell.angle_gamma   90.00
#
_symmetry.space_group_name_H-M   'P 1'
#
loop_
_entity.id
_entity.type
_entity.pdbx_description
1 polymer ?
#
loop_
_entity_poly.entity_id
_entity_poly.type
_entity_poly.pdbx_seq_one_letter_code
_entity_poly.pdbx_strand_id
1 'polypeptide(L)'
;MTDALVGALPADVTVKLAAPSQSLTFQPVDDFGGNVPEGLEASTSARGDLTRAGVSAFASVDVRPSNTGVPACVAGVLDARTTEPDGTVVDTDDSWYEIGGDRTNSRRATAYHPDGTLVTANLSTTVGPEFPLDTSELTRIAALPDLRVGSPAPAGNAEPRQDCSVSLAGEATAVDIDEESLDAANEALTTTWQALPDAPVLNRPIGSLVPDRTGRGACTDIDVVNSDVALSISVSSGAALPVARDPYDPENAYEPVVELRTLPDGSVLESYDVDLSSSMTAEDGTMRLARSVTLTRPSGVQVSVRSTADFVPGGGRSTRPEPLPLELLDAVAQAPITEWP
;
A
#
# COMPACT_ATOMS: atom_id res chain seq x y z
N MET A 1 -12.24 -4.41 12.58
CA MET A 1 -12.81 -3.60 11.48
C MET A 1 -12.53 -4.22 10.12
N THR A 2 -11.28 -4.31 9.64
CA THR A 2 -10.96 -4.87 8.30
C THR A 2 -11.53 -6.28 8.08
N ASP A 3 -11.25 -7.24 8.97
CA ASP A 3 -11.74 -8.62 8.79
C ASP A 3 -13.28 -8.70 8.79
N ALA A 4 -13.94 -7.86 9.58
CA ALA A 4 -15.40 -7.80 9.62
C ALA A 4 -15.98 -7.21 8.32
N LEU A 5 -15.32 -6.18 7.77
CA LEU A 5 -15.70 -5.59 6.48
C LEU A 5 -15.54 -6.61 5.35
N VAL A 6 -14.38 -7.26 5.26
CA VAL A 6 -14.10 -8.28 4.23
C VAL A 6 -15.02 -9.49 4.41
N GLY A 7 -15.24 -9.95 5.64
CA GLY A 7 -16.13 -11.07 5.94
C GLY A 7 -17.62 -10.78 5.71
N ALA A 8 -18.01 -9.51 5.62
CA ALA A 8 -19.37 -9.10 5.27
C ALA A 8 -19.59 -8.97 3.76
N LEU A 9 -18.53 -9.01 2.96
CA LEU A 9 -18.68 -9.05 1.51
C LEU A 9 -19.35 -10.36 1.09
N PRO A 10 -20.28 -10.31 0.13
CA PRO A 10 -20.79 -11.52 -0.49
C PRO A 10 -19.68 -12.37 -1.12
N ALA A 11 -19.82 -13.69 -1.08
CA ALA A 11 -18.77 -14.63 -1.53
C ALA A 11 -18.41 -14.53 -3.02
N ASP A 12 -19.28 -13.93 -3.82
CA ASP A 12 -19.11 -13.70 -5.26
C ASP A 12 -18.58 -12.29 -5.59
N VAL A 13 -18.25 -11.49 -4.57
CA VAL A 13 -17.63 -10.17 -4.69
C VAL A 13 -16.15 -10.31 -4.38
N THR A 14 -15.32 -9.79 -5.28
CA THR A 14 -13.85 -9.83 -5.13
C THR A 14 -13.31 -8.41 -4.97
N VAL A 15 -12.38 -8.23 -4.05
CA VAL A 15 -11.57 -7.01 -3.93
C VAL A 15 -10.47 -7.09 -4.98
N LYS A 16 -10.37 -6.11 -5.88
CA LYS A 16 -9.32 -6.08 -6.90
C LYS A 16 -7.95 -5.97 -6.22
N LEU A 17 -6.98 -6.74 -6.71
CA LEU A 17 -5.59 -6.62 -6.32
C LEU A 17 -5.08 -5.17 -6.52
N ALA A 18 -4.58 -4.56 -5.45
CA ALA A 18 -4.09 -3.18 -5.44
C ALA A 18 -3.09 -2.97 -4.30
N ALA A 19 -2.62 -1.73 -4.12
CA ALA A 19 -1.80 -1.36 -2.97
C ALA A 19 -2.57 -1.57 -1.64
N PRO A 20 -1.88 -1.75 -0.50
CA PRO A 20 -2.52 -1.96 0.80
C PRO A 20 -3.60 -0.93 1.16
N SER A 21 -3.38 0.35 0.89
CA SER A 21 -4.35 1.42 1.13
C SER A 21 -5.59 1.36 0.22
N GLN A 22 -5.50 0.60 -0.87
CA GLN A 22 -6.54 0.38 -1.88
C GLN A 22 -7.08 -1.06 -1.87
N SER A 23 -6.74 -1.84 -0.84
CA SER A 23 -7.14 -3.25 -0.69
C SER A 23 -8.19 -3.46 0.40
N LEU A 24 -9.11 -2.50 0.53
CA LEU A 24 -10.21 -2.49 1.50
C LEU A 24 -9.76 -2.72 2.96
N THR A 25 -8.57 -2.23 3.29
CA THR A 25 -7.99 -2.30 4.64
C THR A 25 -8.09 -0.93 5.31
N PHE A 26 -8.63 -0.90 6.54
CA PHE A 26 -8.67 0.34 7.32
C PHE A 26 -7.25 0.84 7.62
N GLN A 27 -7.02 2.09 7.27
CA GLN A 27 -5.76 2.78 7.54
C GLN A 27 -5.69 3.28 8.99
N PRO A 28 -4.50 3.65 9.50
CA PRO A 28 -4.40 4.33 10.79
C PRO A 28 -5.40 5.48 10.92
N VAL A 29 -5.83 5.77 12.16
CA VAL A 29 -6.76 6.88 12.41
C VAL A 29 -6.05 8.19 12.13
N ASP A 30 -6.65 9.01 11.28
CA ASP A 30 -6.23 10.38 11.05
C ASP A 30 -6.63 11.21 12.28
N ASP A 31 -5.73 11.33 13.26
CA ASP A 31 -5.87 12.23 14.39
C ASP A 31 -5.10 13.54 14.13
N PHE A 32 -5.84 14.58 13.78
CA PHE A 32 -5.28 15.91 13.49
C PHE A 32 -4.89 16.70 14.77
N GLY A 33 -4.96 16.08 15.95
CA GLY A 33 -4.52 16.66 17.23
C GLY A 33 -5.51 17.64 17.86
N GLY A 34 -5.09 18.36 18.90
CA GLY A 34 -5.99 19.19 19.73
C GLY A 34 -6.48 20.52 19.13
N ASN A 35 -6.03 20.89 17.92
CA ASN A 35 -6.32 22.19 17.29
C ASN A 35 -6.97 22.03 15.90
N VAL A 36 -7.81 21.02 15.70
CA VAL A 36 -8.51 20.81 14.43
C VAL A 36 -9.71 21.76 14.31
N PRO A 37 -9.97 22.35 13.11
CA PRO A 37 -11.23 23.03 12.84
C PRO A 37 -12.44 22.14 13.15
N GLU A 38 -13.51 22.76 13.65
CA GLU A 38 -14.80 22.10 13.88
C GLU A 38 -15.25 21.39 12.58
N GLY A 39 -15.49 20.08 12.64
CA GLY A 39 -15.87 19.25 11.48
C GLY A 39 -14.76 18.36 10.89
N LEU A 40 -13.52 18.46 11.37
CA LEU A 40 -12.46 17.48 11.12
C LEU A 40 -12.30 16.58 12.34
N GLU A 41 -13.20 15.60 12.44
CA GLU A 41 -13.19 14.57 13.48
C GLU A 41 -12.21 13.45 13.12
N ALA A 42 -11.62 12.80 14.13
CA ALA A 42 -10.75 11.66 13.92
C ALA A 42 -11.48 10.57 13.14
N SER A 43 -10.91 10.10 12.03
CA SER A 43 -11.58 9.14 11.15
C SER A 43 -10.60 8.09 10.64
N THR A 44 -11.14 6.95 10.24
CA THR A 44 -10.39 5.93 9.50
C THR A 44 -11.25 5.47 8.32
N SER A 45 -10.58 5.09 7.24
CA SER A 45 -11.27 4.58 6.06
C SER A 45 -10.57 3.37 5.47
N ALA A 46 -11.39 2.50 4.89
CA ALA A 46 -10.98 1.41 4.02
C ALA A 46 -11.43 1.73 2.60
N ARG A 47 -10.57 1.55 1.61
CA ARG A 47 -10.84 1.88 0.21
C ARG A 47 -10.36 0.76 -0.71
N GLY A 48 -11.02 0.55 -1.84
CA GLY A 48 -10.57 -0.39 -2.86
C GLY A 48 -11.62 -0.61 -3.94
N ASP A 49 -11.22 -1.23 -5.04
CA ASP A 49 -12.15 -1.58 -6.12
C ASP A 49 -12.80 -2.93 -5.84
N LEU A 50 -14.13 -2.99 -5.93
CA LEU A 50 -14.91 -4.21 -5.83
C LEU A 50 -15.37 -4.65 -7.21
N THR A 51 -15.40 -5.97 -7.42
CA THR A 51 -15.86 -6.57 -8.67
C THR A 51 -16.87 -7.69 -8.42
N ARG A 52 -17.90 -7.76 -9.27
CA ARG A 52 -18.88 -8.85 -9.30
C ARG A 52 -19.42 -9.00 -10.71
N ALA A 53 -19.37 -10.21 -11.28
CA ALA A 53 -19.94 -10.52 -12.59
C ALA A 53 -19.59 -9.52 -13.72
N GLY A 54 -18.35 -9.01 -13.72
CA GLY A 54 -17.86 -8.04 -14.71
C GLY A 54 -18.24 -6.58 -14.44
N VAL A 55 -18.96 -6.29 -13.36
CA VAL A 55 -19.22 -4.92 -12.87
C VAL A 55 -18.17 -4.56 -11.84
N SER A 56 -17.59 -3.37 -11.97
CA SER A 56 -16.57 -2.84 -11.06
C SER A 56 -16.96 -1.46 -10.54
N ALA A 57 -16.70 -1.20 -9.27
CA ALA A 57 -16.84 0.13 -8.68
C ALA A 57 -15.82 0.36 -7.57
N PHE A 58 -15.39 1.61 -7.43
CA PHE A 58 -14.61 2.04 -6.29
C PHE A 58 -15.49 2.00 -5.04
N ALA A 59 -15.02 1.34 -3.99
CA ALA A 59 -15.65 1.27 -2.69
C ALA A 59 -14.84 2.04 -1.65
N SER A 60 -15.56 2.73 -0.76
CA SER A 60 -14.98 3.34 0.43
C SER A 60 -15.90 3.14 1.62
N VAL A 61 -15.32 2.75 2.75
CA VAL A 61 -16.00 2.68 4.04
C VAL A 61 -15.28 3.62 5.00
N ASP A 62 -15.96 4.69 5.40
CA ASP A 62 -15.48 5.69 6.36
C ASP A 62 -16.11 5.44 7.73
N VAL A 63 -15.30 5.51 8.78
CA VAL A 63 -15.73 5.35 10.17
C VAL A 63 -15.20 6.52 10.99
N ARG A 64 -16.11 7.18 11.70
CA ARG A 64 -15.76 8.31 12.59
C ARG A 64 -16.72 8.41 13.78
N PRO A 65 -16.30 8.99 14.90
CA PRO A 65 -17.25 9.43 15.92
C PRO A 65 -18.08 10.59 15.36
N SER A 66 -19.31 10.76 15.85
CA SER A 66 -20.18 11.87 15.49
C SER A 66 -21.13 12.20 16.63
N ASN A 67 -21.22 13.49 16.97
CA ASN A 67 -22.15 14.01 17.97
C ASN A 67 -23.39 14.67 17.34
N THR A 68 -23.48 14.69 16.01
CA THR A 68 -24.52 15.42 15.26
C THR A 68 -25.88 14.70 15.28
N GLY A 69 -25.90 13.43 15.69
CA GLY A 69 -27.09 12.58 15.70
C GLY A 69 -27.61 12.26 14.30
N VAL A 70 -28.80 11.65 14.24
CA VAL A 70 -29.46 11.32 12.97
C VAL A 70 -30.06 12.58 12.35
N PRO A 71 -29.68 12.99 11.13
CA PRO A 71 -30.26 14.15 10.46
C PRO A 71 -31.76 14.01 10.20
N ALA A 72 -32.44 15.13 9.94
CA ALA A 72 -33.84 15.11 9.54
C ALA A 72 -34.03 14.33 8.22
N CYS A 73 -35.05 13.46 8.17
CA CYS A 73 -35.39 12.72 6.97
C CYS A 73 -36.12 13.66 5.99
N VAL A 74 -35.39 14.26 5.06
CA VAL A 74 -35.96 15.17 4.05
C VAL A 74 -36.22 14.40 2.76
N ALA A 75 -37.47 14.44 2.27
CA ALA A 75 -37.84 13.81 1.01
C ALA A 75 -37.03 14.39 -0.16
N GLY A 76 -36.49 13.52 -1.01
CA GLY A 76 -35.65 13.90 -2.15
C GLY A 76 -34.15 14.03 -1.84
N VAL A 77 -33.73 13.81 -0.59
CA VAL A 77 -32.31 13.71 -0.19
C VAL A 77 -31.89 12.26 0.01
N LEU A 78 -32.83 11.39 0.45
CA LEU A 78 -32.62 9.98 0.74
C LEU A 78 -33.63 9.14 -0.04
N ASP A 79 -33.22 7.93 -0.43
CA ASP A 79 -34.11 6.95 -1.02
C ASP A 79 -34.87 6.17 0.05
N ALA A 80 -34.18 5.80 1.13
CA ALA A 80 -34.77 5.10 2.25
C ALA A 80 -34.07 5.41 3.57
N ARG A 81 -34.83 5.26 4.66
CA ARG A 81 -34.34 5.22 6.03
C ARG A 81 -34.89 3.98 6.71
N THR A 82 -34.01 3.21 7.33
CA THR A 82 -34.37 2.04 8.13
C THR A 82 -33.82 2.17 9.55
N THR A 83 -34.39 1.41 10.48
CA THR A 83 -33.93 1.39 11.87
C THR A 83 -33.83 -0.06 12.30
N GLU A 84 -32.63 -0.45 12.72
CA GLU A 84 -32.32 -1.79 13.20
C GLU A 84 -32.78 -1.99 14.65
N PRO A 85 -32.97 -3.24 15.10
CA PRO A 85 -33.44 -3.54 16.46
C PRO A 85 -32.54 -2.99 17.58
N ASP A 86 -31.25 -2.77 17.29
CA ASP A 86 -30.29 -2.22 18.24
C ASP A 86 -30.33 -0.67 18.30
N GLY A 87 -31.19 -0.04 17.50
CA GLY A 87 -31.34 1.41 17.43
C GLY A 87 -30.47 2.08 16.36
N THR A 88 -29.66 1.33 15.61
CA THR A 88 -28.91 1.87 14.47
C THR A 88 -29.88 2.37 13.40
N VAL A 89 -29.72 3.61 12.97
CA VAL A 89 -30.48 4.16 11.83
C VAL A 89 -29.60 4.10 10.59
N VAL A 90 -30.13 3.57 9.48
CA VAL A 90 -29.39 3.54 8.21
C VAL A 90 -30.15 4.30 7.14
N ASP A 91 -29.47 5.29 6.57
CA ASP A 91 -29.92 6.09 5.44
C ASP A 91 -29.24 5.59 4.17
N THR A 92 -30.00 5.46 3.09
CA THR A 92 -29.47 5.04 1.78
C THR A 92 -29.84 6.04 0.70
N ASP A 93 -28.91 6.29 -0.21
CA ASP A 93 -29.12 7.11 -1.40
C ASP A 93 -28.31 6.61 -2.59
N ASP A 94 -28.96 6.54 -3.75
CA ASP A 94 -28.35 6.43 -5.07
C ASP A 94 -28.40 7.81 -5.72
N SER A 95 -27.24 8.29 -6.15
CA SER A 95 -27.09 9.63 -6.72
C SER A 95 -26.13 9.61 -7.90
N TRP A 96 -26.02 10.73 -8.56
CA TRP A 96 -25.06 10.95 -9.63
C TRP A 96 -24.70 12.42 -9.72
N TYR A 97 -23.50 12.68 -10.21
CA TYR A 97 -23.06 14.00 -10.61
C TYR A 97 -22.30 13.92 -11.93
N GLU A 98 -22.21 15.04 -12.65
CA GLU A 98 -21.53 15.11 -13.94
C GLU A 98 -20.61 16.33 -13.97
N ILE A 99 -19.35 16.11 -14.30
CA ILE A 99 -18.34 17.17 -14.47
C ILE A 99 -17.71 16.98 -15.84
N GLY A 100 -17.73 18.01 -16.68
CA GLY A 100 -17.08 17.96 -18.00
C GLY A 100 -17.66 16.93 -18.97
N GLY A 101 -18.90 16.46 -18.75
CA GLY A 101 -19.52 15.38 -19.53
C GLY A 101 -19.28 13.98 -18.97
N ASP A 102 -18.43 13.84 -17.94
CA ASP A 102 -18.16 12.58 -17.28
C ASP A 102 -19.10 12.39 -16.10
N ARG A 103 -20.05 11.47 -16.26
CA ARG A 103 -21.03 11.14 -15.23
C ARG A 103 -20.43 10.13 -14.25
N THR A 104 -20.47 10.47 -12.96
CA THR A 104 -20.16 9.57 -11.86
C THR A 104 -21.45 9.19 -11.15
N ASN A 105 -21.77 7.91 -11.11
CA ASN A 105 -22.87 7.39 -10.29
C ASN A 105 -22.31 6.98 -8.92
N SER A 106 -23.11 7.15 -7.88
CA SER A 106 -22.77 6.75 -6.51
C SER A 106 -23.93 6.04 -5.83
N ARG A 107 -23.62 5.04 -5.01
CA ARG A 107 -24.55 4.39 -4.10
C ARG A 107 -23.98 4.47 -2.68
N ARG A 108 -24.77 4.93 -1.74
CA ARG A 108 -24.33 5.17 -0.36
C ARG A 108 -25.29 4.57 0.65
N ALA A 109 -24.70 4.05 1.73
CA ALA A 109 -25.39 3.70 2.97
C ALA A 109 -24.66 4.36 4.14
N THR A 110 -25.40 5.11 4.95
CA THR A 110 -24.87 5.82 6.13
C THR A 110 -25.56 5.30 7.38
N ALA A 111 -24.81 4.63 8.25
CA ALA A 111 -25.30 4.10 9.52
C ALA A 111 -24.92 5.01 10.69
N TYR A 112 -25.93 5.42 11.44
CA TYR A 112 -25.85 6.20 12.67
C TYR A 112 -26.05 5.25 13.85
N HIS A 113 -24.94 4.86 14.50
CA HIS A 113 -24.98 3.93 15.62
C HIS A 113 -25.32 4.66 16.93
N PRO A 114 -26.02 3.99 17.88
CA PRO A 114 -26.42 4.61 19.15
C PRO A 114 -25.27 5.06 20.05
N ASP A 115 -24.06 4.51 19.84
CA ASP A 115 -22.86 4.85 20.59
C ASP A 115 -22.14 6.10 20.06
N GLY A 116 -22.72 6.77 19.05
CA GLY A 116 -22.12 7.93 18.40
C GLY A 116 -21.15 7.57 17.27
N THR A 117 -21.06 6.30 16.85
CA THR A 117 -20.31 5.96 15.62
C THR A 117 -21.12 6.29 14.38
N LEU A 118 -20.50 6.97 13.41
CA LEU A 118 -21.01 7.14 12.06
C LEU A 118 -20.19 6.27 11.11
N VAL A 119 -20.88 5.43 10.32
CA VAL A 119 -20.25 4.64 9.25
C VAL A 119 -20.85 5.04 7.92
N THR A 120 -20.03 5.43 6.96
CA THR A 120 -20.46 5.72 5.58
C THR A 120 -19.83 4.73 4.62
N ALA A 121 -20.64 3.83 4.07
CA ALA A 121 -20.24 2.93 2.99
C ALA A 121 -20.70 3.53 1.66
N ASN A 122 -19.79 3.65 0.70
CA ASN A 122 -20.04 4.30 -0.58
C ASN A 122 -19.42 3.50 -1.73
N LEU A 123 -20.15 3.40 -2.82
CA LEU A 123 -19.68 2.91 -4.11
C LEU A 123 -19.73 4.05 -5.12
N SER A 124 -18.77 4.11 -6.02
CA SER A 124 -18.77 5.06 -7.14
C SER A 124 -18.19 4.46 -8.41
N THR A 125 -18.75 4.82 -9.56
CA THR A 125 -18.26 4.38 -10.87
C THR A 125 -18.63 5.39 -11.96
N THR A 126 -17.82 5.44 -13.02
CA THR A 126 -18.05 6.25 -14.22
C THR A 126 -18.52 5.42 -15.42
N VAL A 127 -18.59 4.09 -15.29
CA VAL A 127 -18.88 3.18 -16.41
C VAL A 127 -20.38 3.04 -16.67
N GLY A 128 -21.19 3.06 -15.61
CA GLY A 128 -22.63 2.83 -15.69
C GLY A 128 -23.32 3.02 -14.33
N PRO A 129 -24.64 2.86 -14.24
CA PRO A 129 -25.37 2.90 -12.97
C PRO A 129 -25.29 1.60 -12.16
N GLU A 130 -24.74 0.52 -12.72
CA GLU A 130 -24.61 -0.77 -12.05
C GLU A 130 -23.47 -0.78 -11.02
N PHE A 131 -23.69 -1.46 -9.90
CA PHE A 131 -22.72 -1.60 -8.82
C PHE A 131 -22.49 -3.08 -8.46
N PRO A 132 -21.29 -3.43 -7.95
CA PRO A 132 -20.97 -4.78 -7.51
C PRO A 132 -21.74 -5.20 -6.25
N LEU A 133 -22.25 -4.24 -5.45
CA LEU A 133 -23.12 -4.51 -4.31
C LEU A 133 -24.48 -3.84 -4.49
N ASP A 134 -25.53 -4.54 -4.07
CA ASP A 134 -26.86 -3.96 -3.95
C ASP A 134 -27.00 -3.07 -2.70
N THR A 135 -28.08 -2.29 -2.63
CA THR A 135 -28.35 -1.37 -1.51
C THR A 135 -28.47 -2.11 -0.18
N SER A 136 -29.00 -3.33 -0.16
CA SER A 136 -29.16 -4.13 1.06
C SER A 136 -27.83 -4.70 1.56
N GLU A 137 -26.96 -5.11 0.64
CA GLU A 137 -25.58 -5.51 0.92
C GLU A 137 -24.77 -4.35 1.50
N LEU A 138 -24.85 -3.17 0.88
CA LEU A 138 -24.16 -1.98 1.38
C LEU A 138 -24.69 -1.51 2.74
N THR A 139 -26.01 -1.61 2.96
CA THR A 139 -26.67 -1.34 4.25
C THR A 139 -26.13 -2.27 5.34
N ARG A 140 -26.00 -3.57 5.05
CA ARG A 140 -25.44 -4.55 6.00
C ARG A 140 -24.00 -4.22 6.38
N ILE A 141 -23.18 -3.80 5.41
CA ILE A 141 -21.80 -3.37 5.67
C ILE A 141 -21.77 -2.13 6.59
N ALA A 142 -22.56 -1.10 6.29
CA ALA A 142 -22.58 0.12 7.11
C ALA A 142 -23.07 -0.15 8.55
N ALA A 143 -24.00 -1.09 8.72
CA ALA A 143 -24.58 -1.46 10.00
C ALA A 143 -23.73 -2.45 10.83
N LEU A 144 -22.54 -2.85 10.37
CA LEU A 144 -21.71 -3.82 11.08
C LEU A 144 -21.35 -3.35 12.51
N PRO A 145 -21.66 -4.14 13.55
CA PRO A 145 -21.30 -3.80 14.92
C PRO A 145 -19.79 -3.65 15.14
N ASP A 146 -18.98 -4.45 14.44
CA ASP A 146 -17.52 -4.45 14.53
C ASP A 146 -16.84 -3.19 13.94
N LEU A 147 -17.62 -2.31 13.30
CA LEU A 147 -17.17 -1.00 12.83
C LEU A 147 -17.39 0.13 13.85
N ARG A 148 -17.97 -0.17 15.01
CA ARG A 148 -18.18 0.80 16.09
C ARG A 148 -16.85 1.24 16.71
N VAL A 149 -16.66 2.55 16.90
CA VAL A 149 -15.44 3.17 17.46
C VAL A 149 -15.14 2.66 18.88
N GLY A 150 -16.18 2.32 19.64
CA GLY A 150 -16.05 1.76 20.99
C GLY A 150 -15.60 0.30 21.07
N SER A 151 -15.41 -0.38 19.93
CA SER A 151 -14.93 -1.76 19.89
C SER A 151 -13.46 -1.81 20.30
N PRO A 152 -13.08 -2.51 21.38
CA PRO A 152 -11.68 -2.64 21.76
C PRO A 152 -10.88 -3.24 20.59
N ALA A 153 -9.77 -2.59 20.21
CA ALA A 153 -8.82 -3.24 19.30
C ALA A 153 -8.36 -4.55 19.95
N PRO A 154 -8.46 -5.70 19.27
CA PRO A 154 -7.89 -6.94 19.76
C PRO A 154 -6.41 -6.72 20.12
N ALA A 155 -6.00 -7.20 21.30
CA ALA A 155 -4.62 -7.09 21.73
C ALA A 155 -3.71 -7.87 20.78
N GLY A 156 -2.64 -7.24 20.31
CA GLY A 156 -1.64 -7.89 19.45
C GLY A 156 -1.92 -7.81 17.94
N ASN A 157 -2.86 -6.98 17.48
CA ASN A 157 -3.00 -6.72 16.05
C ASN A 157 -1.75 -5.98 15.53
N ALA A 158 -1.16 -6.52 14.46
CA ALA A 158 -0.14 -5.83 13.70
C ALA A 158 -0.74 -4.56 13.06
N GLU A 159 0.07 -3.51 12.96
CA GLU A 159 -0.34 -2.32 12.22
C GLU A 159 -0.68 -2.68 10.76
N PRO A 160 -1.68 -2.02 10.16
CA PRO A 160 -1.98 -2.21 8.74
C PRO A 160 -0.72 -2.00 7.92
N ARG A 161 -0.49 -2.90 6.97
CA ARG A 161 0.61 -2.75 6.02
C ARG A 161 0.47 -1.40 5.31
N GLN A 162 1.55 -0.62 5.33
CA GLN A 162 1.60 0.65 4.61
C GLN A 162 1.89 0.43 3.13
N ASP A 163 1.49 1.41 2.32
CA ASP A 163 1.88 1.45 0.91
C ASP A 163 3.40 1.57 0.80
N CYS A 164 3.96 0.84 -0.15
CA CYS A 164 5.34 1.00 -0.59
C CYS A 164 5.34 1.68 -1.97
N SER A 165 6.51 2.12 -2.42
CA SER A 165 6.63 2.83 -3.70
C SER A 165 7.72 2.24 -4.57
N VAL A 166 7.42 2.14 -5.87
CA VAL A 166 8.39 1.79 -6.90
C VAL A 166 8.88 3.08 -7.54
N SER A 167 10.18 3.30 -7.47
CA SER A 167 10.83 4.42 -8.17
C SER A 167 11.41 3.91 -9.48
N LEU A 168 10.79 4.30 -10.60
CA LEU A 168 11.30 4.06 -11.95
C LEU A 168 11.89 5.36 -12.50
N ALA A 169 13.04 5.27 -13.16
CA ALA A 169 13.55 6.36 -13.98
C ALA A 169 12.74 6.44 -15.28
N GLY A 170 12.03 7.56 -15.49
CA GLY A 170 11.29 7.85 -16.73
C GLY A 170 9.76 7.75 -16.67
N GLU A 171 9.12 7.91 -17.83
CA GLU A 171 7.67 7.81 -18.02
C GLU A 171 7.23 6.34 -18.07
N ALA A 172 7.22 5.67 -16.92
CA ALA A 172 6.60 4.35 -16.82
C ALA A 172 5.08 4.47 -16.78
N THR A 173 4.39 3.71 -17.63
CA THR A 173 2.94 3.55 -17.62
C THR A 173 2.52 2.59 -16.51
N ALA A 174 1.32 2.79 -15.95
CA ALA A 174 0.74 1.81 -15.04
C ALA A 174 0.56 0.46 -15.76
N VAL A 175 0.89 -0.61 -15.05
CA VAL A 175 0.79 -2.00 -15.48
C VAL A 175 -0.35 -2.65 -14.68
N ASP A 176 -1.17 -3.46 -15.35
CA ASP A 176 -2.15 -4.30 -14.65
C ASP A 176 -1.42 -5.54 -14.13
N ILE A 177 -1.05 -5.50 -12.86
CA ILE A 177 -0.36 -6.61 -12.19
C ILE A 177 -1.42 -7.66 -11.84
N ASP A 178 -1.29 -8.86 -12.42
CA ASP A 178 -2.14 -9.99 -12.05
C ASP A 178 -1.58 -10.78 -10.84
N GLU A 179 -2.46 -11.56 -10.21
CA GLU A 179 -2.12 -12.37 -9.03
C GLU A 179 -1.08 -13.44 -9.35
N GLU A 180 -1.12 -14.04 -10.54
CA GLU A 180 -0.20 -15.11 -10.95
C GLU A 180 1.25 -14.61 -11.02
N SER A 181 1.46 -13.44 -11.63
CA SER A 181 2.77 -12.79 -11.74
C SER A 181 3.29 -12.36 -10.37
N LEU A 182 2.41 -11.83 -9.51
CA LEU A 182 2.78 -11.43 -8.15
C LEU A 182 3.18 -12.64 -7.29
N ASP A 183 2.42 -13.72 -7.37
CA ASP A 183 2.69 -14.98 -6.64
C ASP A 183 3.99 -15.63 -7.12
N ALA A 184 4.22 -15.69 -8.42
CA ALA A 184 5.46 -16.22 -8.99
C ALA A 184 6.69 -15.42 -8.51
N ALA A 185 6.61 -14.09 -8.47
CA ALA A 185 7.69 -13.26 -7.95
C ALA A 185 7.90 -13.45 -6.44
N ASN A 186 6.81 -13.57 -5.67
CA ASN A 186 6.89 -13.86 -4.23
C ASN A 186 7.53 -15.22 -3.95
N GLU A 187 7.20 -16.25 -4.72
CA GLU A 187 7.82 -17.58 -4.63
C GLU A 187 9.30 -17.53 -5.00
N ALA A 188 9.66 -16.82 -6.06
CA ALA A 188 11.05 -16.64 -6.50
C ALA A 188 11.90 -15.96 -5.43
N LEU A 189 11.42 -14.88 -4.83
CA LEU A 189 12.10 -14.19 -3.72
C LEU A 189 12.24 -15.09 -2.50
N THR A 190 11.16 -15.80 -2.13
CA THR A 190 11.15 -16.70 -0.97
C THR A 190 12.14 -17.83 -1.13
N THR A 191 12.14 -18.49 -2.28
CA THR A 191 13.07 -19.59 -2.61
C THR A 191 14.51 -19.10 -2.58
N THR A 192 14.77 -17.93 -3.16
CA THR A 192 16.11 -17.32 -3.18
C THR A 192 16.60 -17.03 -1.77
N TRP A 193 15.77 -16.44 -0.92
CA TRP A 193 16.13 -16.13 0.46
C TRP A 193 16.38 -17.36 1.32
N GLN A 194 15.56 -18.40 1.17
CA GLN A 194 15.73 -19.66 1.90
C GLN A 194 17.02 -20.40 1.51
N ALA A 195 17.54 -20.17 0.29
CA ALA A 195 18.79 -20.75 -0.16
C ALA A 195 20.04 -20.01 0.35
N LEU A 196 19.88 -18.80 0.90
CA LEU A 196 20.99 -18.00 1.39
C LEU A 196 21.48 -18.48 2.76
N PRO A 197 22.79 -18.77 2.90
CA PRO A 197 23.36 -19.05 4.21
C PRO A 197 23.27 -17.80 5.09
N ASP A 198 22.96 -17.99 6.37
CA ASP A 198 22.94 -16.93 7.38
C ASP A 198 21.98 -15.75 7.08
N ALA A 199 20.95 -15.98 6.27
CA ALA A 199 19.91 -14.98 6.00
C ALA A 199 19.23 -14.57 7.32
N PRO A 200 19.11 -13.26 7.61
CA PRO A 200 18.54 -12.80 8.87
C PRO A 200 17.05 -13.12 8.97
N VAL A 201 16.54 -13.19 10.20
CA VAL A 201 15.10 -13.35 10.44
C VAL A 201 14.41 -12.02 10.13
N LEU A 202 13.38 -12.09 9.29
CA LEU A 202 12.58 -10.95 8.87
C LEU A 202 11.26 -10.90 9.65
N ASN A 203 10.70 -9.71 9.88
CA ASN A 203 9.41 -9.55 10.55
C ASN A 203 8.23 -10.08 9.71
N ARG A 204 8.48 -10.37 8.43
CA ARG A 204 7.55 -10.97 7.46
C ARG A 204 8.30 -11.70 6.35
N PRO A 205 7.65 -12.61 5.59
CA PRO A 205 8.28 -13.28 4.46
C PRO A 205 8.85 -12.29 3.44
N ILE A 206 10.00 -12.60 2.85
CA ILE A 206 10.59 -11.74 1.81
C ILE A 206 9.72 -11.64 0.56
N GLY A 207 9.05 -12.74 0.19
CA GLY A 207 8.07 -12.81 -0.87
C GLY A 207 6.73 -12.32 -0.37
N SER A 208 6.67 -11.03 -0.01
CA SER A 208 5.43 -10.37 0.36
C SER A 208 5.20 -9.12 -0.48
N LEU A 209 5.54 -9.13 -1.76
CA LEU A 209 5.26 -8.03 -2.68
C LEU A 209 3.75 -7.71 -2.69
N VAL A 210 3.44 -6.42 -2.78
CA VAL A 210 2.10 -5.89 -3.10
C VAL A 210 2.23 -4.87 -4.21
N PRO A 211 1.20 -4.67 -5.04
CA PRO A 211 1.19 -3.57 -6.00
C PRO A 211 1.51 -2.24 -5.33
N ASP A 212 2.26 -1.38 -6.01
CA ASP A 212 2.42 0.00 -5.58
C ASP A 212 1.16 0.83 -5.90
N ARG A 213 0.99 1.93 -5.18
CA ARG A 213 -0.19 2.81 -5.30
C ARG A 213 -0.38 3.43 -6.68
N THR A 214 0.69 3.52 -7.46
CA THR A 214 0.70 4.10 -8.82
C THR A 214 0.57 3.05 -9.92
N GLY A 215 0.55 1.76 -9.57
CA GLY A 215 0.51 0.63 -10.51
C GLY A 215 1.78 0.49 -11.36
N ARG A 216 2.93 1.00 -10.92
CA ARG A 216 4.20 0.92 -11.69
C ARG A 216 4.97 -0.37 -11.48
N GLY A 217 4.55 -1.17 -10.51
CA GLY A 217 5.19 -2.41 -10.12
C GLY A 217 4.66 -2.88 -8.77
N ALA A 218 5.37 -3.81 -8.16
CA ALA A 218 5.08 -4.30 -6.83
C ALA A 218 6.29 -4.09 -5.91
N CYS A 219 6.05 -3.95 -4.62
CA CYS A 219 7.10 -3.71 -3.65
C CYS A 219 6.79 -4.31 -2.28
N THR A 220 7.80 -4.37 -1.43
CA THR A 220 7.66 -4.72 -0.03
C THR A 220 8.72 -4.04 0.80
N ASP A 221 8.31 -3.55 1.97
CA ASP A 221 9.20 -3.07 3.02
C ASP A 221 9.13 -4.05 4.20
N ILE A 222 10.30 -4.38 4.73
CA ILE A 222 10.53 -5.48 5.67
C ILE A 222 11.60 -5.06 6.68
N ASP A 223 11.38 -5.37 7.96
CA ASP A 223 12.38 -5.12 9.00
C ASP A 223 13.12 -6.41 9.36
N VAL A 224 14.42 -6.28 9.64
CA VAL A 224 15.21 -7.35 10.25
C VAL A 224 14.90 -7.41 11.74
N VAL A 225 14.45 -8.58 12.20
CA VAL A 225 14.05 -8.78 13.60
C VAL A 225 15.24 -8.56 14.52
N ASN A 226 15.02 -7.81 15.61
CA ASN A 226 16.04 -7.42 16.60
C ASN A 226 17.18 -6.56 16.02
N SER A 227 16.90 -5.74 15.02
CA SER A 227 17.85 -4.82 14.38
C SER A 227 17.17 -3.50 13.99
N ASP A 228 17.96 -2.47 13.67
CA ASP A 228 17.47 -1.22 13.03
C ASP A 228 17.72 -1.23 11.51
N VAL A 229 17.81 -2.44 10.95
CA VAL A 229 18.04 -2.67 9.54
C VAL A 229 16.71 -2.97 8.86
N ALA A 230 16.41 -2.22 7.81
CA ALA A 230 15.25 -2.45 6.96
C ALA A 230 15.70 -2.90 5.56
N LEU A 231 14.80 -3.58 4.87
CA LEU A 231 14.93 -4.08 3.51
C LEU A 231 13.71 -3.62 2.71
N SER A 232 13.95 -2.94 1.60
CA SER A 232 12.95 -2.53 0.63
C SER A 232 13.23 -3.25 -0.68
N ILE A 233 12.22 -3.89 -1.25
CA ILE A 233 12.32 -4.64 -2.50
C ILE A 233 11.25 -4.11 -3.45
N SER A 234 11.61 -3.89 -4.70
CA SER A 234 10.65 -3.57 -5.76
C SER A 234 10.90 -4.40 -7.01
N VAL A 235 9.81 -4.69 -7.72
CA VAL A 235 9.77 -5.37 -9.02
C VAL A 235 8.93 -4.52 -9.96
N SER A 236 9.44 -4.29 -11.16
CA SER A 236 8.80 -3.46 -12.18
C SER A 236 9.22 -3.90 -13.58
N SER A 237 8.55 -3.35 -14.60
CA SER A 237 8.85 -3.60 -16.02
C SER A 237 9.05 -2.28 -16.78
N GLY A 238 9.48 -2.39 -18.05
CA GLY A 238 9.68 -1.26 -18.94
C GLY A 238 10.97 -0.45 -18.71
N ALA A 239 11.87 -0.93 -17.84
CA ALA A 239 13.15 -0.27 -17.61
C ALA A 239 14.11 -0.51 -18.78
N ALA A 240 14.74 0.54 -19.29
CA ALA A 240 15.84 0.41 -20.23
C ALA A 240 17.10 -0.10 -19.52
N LEU A 241 17.93 -0.89 -20.21
CA LEU A 241 19.21 -1.33 -19.66
C LEU A 241 20.07 -0.10 -19.29
N PRO A 242 20.56 -0.01 -18.05
CA PRO A 242 21.40 1.09 -17.62
C PRO A 242 22.71 1.11 -18.41
N VAL A 243 23.19 2.32 -18.71
CA VAL A 243 24.43 2.55 -19.46
C VAL A 243 25.44 3.19 -18.53
N ALA A 244 26.69 2.74 -18.61
CA ALA A 244 27.79 3.36 -17.87
C ALA A 244 27.89 4.84 -18.21
N ARG A 245 27.76 5.68 -17.17
CA ARG A 245 27.89 7.12 -17.29
C ARG A 245 29.35 7.50 -17.50
N ASP A 246 29.58 8.58 -18.24
CA ASP A 246 30.93 9.11 -18.41
C ASP A 246 31.36 9.81 -17.11
N PRO A 247 32.44 9.33 -16.44
CA PRO A 247 32.93 9.91 -15.19
C PRO A 247 33.52 11.32 -15.38
N TYR A 248 33.76 11.75 -16.62
CA TYR A 248 34.26 13.09 -16.94
C TYR A 248 33.16 14.05 -17.38
N ASP A 249 31.91 13.59 -17.47
CA ASP A 249 30.77 14.45 -17.75
C ASP A 249 30.42 15.28 -16.49
N PRO A 250 30.47 16.62 -16.56
CA PRO A 250 30.16 17.48 -15.42
C PRO A 250 28.72 17.32 -14.90
N GLU A 251 27.79 16.79 -15.70
CA GLU A 251 26.42 16.49 -15.23
C GLU A 251 26.41 15.37 -14.18
N ASN A 252 27.42 14.49 -14.17
CA ASN A 252 27.54 13.36 -13.24
C ASN A 252 28.44 13.66 -12.01
N ALA A 253 29.04 14.86 -11.93
CA ALA A 253 30.11 15.17 -10.96
C ALA A 253 29.66 15.14 -9.48
N TYR A 254 28.36 15.23 -9.22
CA TYR A 254 27.78 15.19 -7.87
C TYR A 254 26.86 13.98 -7.65
N GLU A 255 26.76 13.09 -8.63
CA GLU A 255 25.96 11.88 -8.48
C GLU A 255 26.72 10.81 -7.71
N PRO A 256 26.00 9.91 -7.03
CA PRO A 256 26.64 8.84 -6.30
C PRO A 256 27.36 7.88 -7.26
N VAL A 257 28.50 7.33 -6.82
CA VAL A 257 29.24 6.33 -7.60
C VAL A 257 28.44 5.03 -7.61
N VAL A 258 27.99 4.62 -8.79
CA VAL A 258 27.30 3.35 -9.03
C VAL A 258 28.25 2.41 -9.75
N GLU A 259 28.42 1.21 -9.21
CA GLU A 259 29.16 0.15 -9.89
C GLU A 259 28.23 -0.62 -10.82
N LEU A 260 28.64 -0.77 -12.08
CA LEU A 260 27.87 -1.46 -13.11
C LEU A 260 28.54 -2.78 -13.48
N ARG A 261 27.77 -3.87 -13.49
CA ARG A 261 28.22 -5.20 -13.90
C ARG A 261 27.22 -5.84 -14.86
N THR A 262 27.68 -6.17 -16.06
CA THR A 262 26.89 -6.94 -17.03
C THR A 262 27.02 -8.44 -16.77
N LEU A 263 25.90 -9.13 -16.68
CA LEU A 263 25.79 -10.58 -16.50
C LEU A 263 25.85 -11.32 -17.85
N PRO A 264 26.12 -12.64 -17.87
CA PRO A 264 26.22 -13.42 -19.12
C PRO A 264 24.94 -13.46 -19.96
N ASP A 265 23.78 -13.26 -19.34
CA ASP A 265 22.46 -13.20 -19.98
C ASP A 265 22.16 -11.82 -20.58
N GLY A 266 23.07 -10.85 -20.44
CA GLY A 266 22.89 -9.47 -20.88
C GLY A 266 22.18 -8.57 -19.88
N SER A 267 21.77 -9.09 -18.72
CA SER A 267 21.25 -8.28 -17.62
C SER A 267 22.35 -7.37 -17.07
N VAL A 268 21.97 -6.19 -16.57
CA VAL A 268 22.91 -5.24 -15.98
C VAL A 268 22.55 -5.01 -14.53
N LEU A 269 23.55 -5.11 -13.68
CA LEU A 269 23.45 -4.91 -12.25
C LEU A 269 24.10 -3.58 -11.87
N GLU A 270 23.36 -2.76 -11.14
CA GLU A 270 23.79 -1.51 -10.53
C GLU A 270 23.90 -1.71 -9.03
N SER A 271 25.10 -1.56 -8.48
CA SER A 271 25.33 -1.60 -7.04
C SER A 271 25.73 -0.22 -6.52
N TYR A 272 25.16 0.12 -5.38
CA TYR A 272 25.30 1.41 -4.73
C TYR A 272 25.56 1.20 -3.23
N ASP A 273 26.63 1.79 -2.71
CA ASP A 273 26.99 1.78 -1.29
C ASP A 273 27.26 3.22 -0.81
N VAL A 274 26.45 3.70 0.13
CA VAL A 274 26.47 5.09 0.63
C VAL A 274 27.39 5.27 1.83
N ASP A 275 28.18 4.26 2.20
CA ASP A 275 29.04 4.35 3.39
C ASP A 275 30.06 5.51 3.34
N LEU A 276 30.34 6.08 2.15
CA LEU A 276 31.55 6.88 1.96
C LEU A 276 31.44 8.41 2.04
N SER A 277 30.27 9.08 1.95
CA SER A 277 30.22 10.54 2.21
C SER A 277 28.85 11.25 2.30
N SER A 278 27.73 10.64 1.95
CA SER A 278 26.42 11.33 1.92
C SER A 278 25.45 10.79 2.96
N SER A 279 25.79 10.94 4.24
CA SER A 279 24.83 10.72 5.32
C SER A 279 23.75 11.80 5.25
N MET A 280 22.54 11.43 4.86
CA MET A 280 21.37 12.27 5.09
C MET A 280 21.10 12.28 6.59
N THR A 281 21.42 13.39 7.26
CA THR A 281 21.04 13.62 8.64
C THR A 281 19.61 14.15 8.66
N ALA A 282 18.69 13.40 9.25
CA ALA A 282 17.34 13.89 9.51
C ALA A 282 17.37 15.03 10.56
N GLU A 283 16.29 15.82 10.63
CA GLU A 283 16.21 16.97 11.55
C GLU A 283 16.37 16.59 13.03
N ASP A 284 16.07 15.34 13.38
CA ASP A 284 16.23 14.75 14.71
C ASP A 284 17.68 14.27 14.99
N GLY A 285 18.60 14.44 14.04
CA GLY A 285 20.00 14.00 14.14
C GLY A 285 20.24 12.54 13.75
N THR A 286 19.21 11.82 13.29
CA THR A 286 19.34 10.43 12.82
C THR A 286 20.09 10.40 11.49
N MET A 287 21.12 9.56 11.40
CA MET A 287 21.82 9.27 10.15
C MET A 287 21.32 7.95 9.57
N ARG A 288 21.18 7.90 8.24
CA ARG A 288 20.79 6.69 7.51
C ARG A 288 21.92 6.22 6.60
N LEU A 289 22.28 4.95 6.75
CA LEU A 289 23.12 4.23 5.79
C LEU A 289 22.24 3.47 4.81
N ALA A 290 22.73 3.29 3.59
CA ALA A 290 22.04 2.50 2.59
C ALA A 290 23.04 1.72 1.74
N ARG A 291 22.62 0.53 1.34
CA ARG A 291 23.17 -0.25 0.23
C ARG A 291 22.02 -0.62 -0.68
N SER A 292 22.22 -0.59 -1.99
CA SER A 292 21.23 -1.10 -2.92
C SER A 292 21.86 -1.81 -4.09
N VAL A 293 21.14 -2.81 -4.58
CA VAL A 293 21.44 -3.51 -5.81
C VAL A 293 20.18 -3.48 -6.68
N THR A 294 20.32 -3.06 -7.92
CA THR A 294 19.27 -3.08 -8.92
C THR A 294 19.71 -3.93 -10.10
N LEU A 295 18.93 -4.96 -10.42
CA LEU A 295 19.12 -5.78 -11.61
C LEU A 295 18.10 -5.36 -12.67
N THR A 296 18.58 -4.99 -13.86
CA THR A 296 17.73 -4.73 -15.03
C THR A 296 18.00 -5.79 -16.09
N ARG A 297 16.96 -6.51 -16.50
CA ARG A 297 17.03 -7.58 -17.50
C ARG A 297 16.83 -7.04 -18.92
N PRO A 298 17.29 -7.74 -19.97
CA PRO A 298 17.02 -7.37 -21.36
C PRO A 298 15.52 -7.33 -21.71
N SER A 299 14.68 -8.06 -20.98
CA SER A 299 13.22 -8.01 -21.10
C SER A 299 12.60 -6.70 -20.58
N GLY A 300 13.38 -5.88 -19.88
CA GLY A 300 12.92 -4.66 -19.22
C GLY A 300 12.42 -4.87 -17.79
N VAL A 301 12.44 -6.11 -17.29
CA VAL A 301 12.15 -6.41 -15.87
C VAL A 301 13.27 -5.86 -15.00
N GLN A 302 12.91 -5.08 -13.98
CA GLN A 302 13.81 -4.52 -13.01
C GLN A 302 13.46 -5.00 -11.59
N VAL A 303 14.46 -5.51 -10.87
CA VAL A 303 14.35 -5.88 -9.45
C VAL A 303 15.32 -5.00 -8.68
N SER A 304 14.82 -4.16 -7.78
CA SER A 304 15.64 -3.33 -6.90
C SER A 304 15.53 -3.83 -5.47
N VAL A 305 16.67 -3.92 -4.80
CA VAL A 305 16.79 -4.37 -3.42
C VAL A 305 17.63 -3.34 -2.68
N ARG A 306 17.07 -2.73 -1.65
CA ARG A 306 17.73 -1.69 -0.85
C ARG A 306 17.68 -2.08 0.62
N SER A 307 18.84 -2.11 1.26
CA SER A 307 18.94 -2.20 2.71
C SER A 307 19.30 -0.84 3.31
N THR A 308 18.65 -0.46 4.39
CA THR A 308 18.94 0.75 5.15
C THR A 308 19.23 0.41 6.61
N ALA A 309 20.04 1.24 7.26
CA ALA A 309 20.32 1.15 8.69
C ALA A 309 20.33 2.55 9.30
N ASP A 310 19.48 2.77 10.29
CA ASP A 310 19.37 4.07 10.97
C ASP A 310 20.17 4.08 12.27
N PHE A 311 20.84 5.20 12.54
CA PHE A 311 21.58 5.36 13.79
C PHE A 311 21.72 6.81 14.22
N VAL A 312 21.76 7.02 15.53
CA VAL A 312 22.06 8.33 16.13
C VAL A 312 23.52 8.35 16.58
N PRO A 313 24.38 9.22 16.02
CA PRO A 313 25.76 9.34 16.45
C PRO A 313 25.84 9.75 17.94
N GLY A 314 26.65 9.03 18.72
CA GLY A 314 26.83 9.30 20.16
C GLY A 314 25.74 8.71 21.08
N GLY A 315 24.75 8.00 20.54
CA GLY A 315 23.61 7.42 21.28
C GLY A 315 23.92 6.22 22.19
N GLY A 316 25.14 6.09 22.72
CA GLY A 316 25.50 5.05 23.69
C GLY A 316 25.69 3.63 23.15
N ARG A 317 25.43 3.37 21.86
CA ARG A 317 25.75 2.08 21.22
C ARG A 317 27.23 1.96 20.90
N SER A 318 27.81 0.79 21.20
CA SER A 318 29.23 0.50 20.94
C SER A 318 29.52 0.09 19.49
N THR A 319 28.51 -0.29 18.71
CA THR A 319 28.65 -0.71 17.31
C THR A 319 27.65 0.03 16.43
N ARG A 320 28.13 0.60 15.32
CA ARG A 320 27.30 1.20 14.27
C ARG A 320 26.50 0.08 13.58
N PRO A 321 25.18 0.20 13.39
CA PRO A 321 24.45 -0.76 12.59
C PRO A 321 24.89 -0.64 11.13
N GLU A 322 24.97 -1.77 10.43
CA GLU A 322 25.34 -1.81 9.02
C GLU A 322 24.15 -2.34 8.20
N PRO A 323 23.87 -1.76 7.03
CA PRO A 323 22.94 -2.36 6.08
C PRO A 323 23.41 -3.77 5.69
N LEU A 324 22.48 -4.60 5.23
CA LEU A 324 22.79 -5.96 4.77
C LEU A 324 23.90 -5.94 3.69
N PRO A 325 24.76 -6.97 3.64
CA PRO A 325 25.91 -7.01 2.74
C PRO A 325 25.46 -7.03 1.27
N LEU A 326 26.27 -6.44 0.38
CA LEU A 326 25.96 -6.36 -1.05
C LEU A 326 25.77 -7.73 -1.69
N GLU A 327 26.51 -8.75 -1.23
CA GLU A 327 26.39 -10.12 -1.72
C GLU A 327 25.01 -10.72 -1.47
N LEU A 328 24.39 -10.37 -0.34
CA LEU A 328 23.03 -10.78 -0.01
C LEU A 328 22.01 -10.02 -0.89
N LEU A 329 22.18 -8.70 -1.06
CA LEU A 329 21.30 -7.90 -1.91
C LEU A 329 21.40 -8.33 -3.39
N ASP A 330 22.60 -8.66 -3.85
CA ASP A 330 22.90 -9.18 -5.20
C ASP A 330 22.14 -10.49 -5.45
N ALA A 331 22.20 -11.43 -4.52
CA ALA A 331 21.48 -12.68 -4.65
C ALA A 331 19.97 -12.49 -4.71
N VAL A 332 19.40 -11.62 -3.87
CA VAL A 332 17.96 -11.30 -3.88
C VAL A 332 17.55 -10.61 -5.19
N ALA A 333 18.35 -9.65 -5.69
CA ALA A 333 18.06 -8.96 -6.94
C ALA A 333 18.08 -9.92 -8.15
N GLN A 334 18.89 -10.97 -8.08
CA GLN A 334 18.98 -12.04 -9.08
C GLN A 334 17.92 -13.14 -8.92
N ALA A 335 16.95 -13.01 -8.01
CA ALA A 335 15.82 -13.94 -7.92
C ALA A 335 15.19 -14.17 -9.32
N PRO A 336 14.77 -15.40 -9.68
CA PRO A 336 14.42 -15.79 -11.04
C PRO A 336 13.05 -15.25 -11.51
N ILE A 337 12.91 -13.92 -11.53
CA ILE A 337 11.74 -13.18 -12.00
C ILE A 337 12.02 -12.74 -13.43
N THR A 338 11.74 -13.63 -14.39
CA THR A 338 12.08 -13.40 -15.81
C THR A 338 11.01 -12.65 -16.58
N GLU A 339 9.76 -12.78 -16.15
CA GLU A 339 8.58 -12.16 -16.74
C GLU A 339 7.88 -11.31 -15.68
N TRP A 340 7.45 -10.11 -16.08
CA TRP A 340 6.63 -9.20 -15.29
C TRP A 340 5.77 -8.43 -16.29
N PRO A 341 4.47 -8.24 -16.01
CA PRO A 341 3.53 -7.63 -16.96
C PRO A 341 3.92 -6.20 -17.37
#